data_AF-A0A0K3BLK4-F1
#
_entry.id   AF-A0A0K3BLK4-F1
#
_cell.length_a   1.000
_cell.length_b   1.000
_cell.length_c   1.000
_cell.angle_alpha   90.00
_cell.angle_beta   90.00
_cell.angle_gamma   90.00
#
_symmetry.space_group_name_H-M   'P 1'
#
loop_
_entity.id
_entity.type
_entity.pdbx_description
1 polymer ?
#
loop_
_entity_poly.entity_id
_entity_poly.type
_entity_poly.pdbx_seq_one_letter_code
_entity_poly.pdbx_strand_id
1 'polypeptide(L)'
;MRGRVLSVVSVAAATAALFSPGASAGQPDGPPTAQQEVVARDVVARLAVPNAGYWFDPGIGKLVVAVVDQDAAAQVRASGAEAAVVARGQAELDRILAEFVGLRPQDAAGVYGWGIDPQVNGLVIRMSQANDQFVALARQVDPRLRVVQSAAAPRQQAGDVRPGSPWWPGGESNCSIGFPATDTAGGKHFVTAGHCTNDVSQPAYGESSQRNRIGTSNAGGGRSVNAREGDMGVVAVTESGWNLSAAVNTWDKPAVTVTGSTEPVQGMSVCHSGNTSKWQCGRVTAVNQTIDYGSVVVEGLTTTTACSLGGDSGGAWLAGDKAVGLHSGGQSSCSPGGADDQSIFQPVNEALRKWGLKLFVGGGGDSEAPTVPGNPRSTGTTSDSVSLAWDAATDNVGVAGYDVYNGNAFAVSTASATATVTGLAADTSYSFTVRARDAAGNQSAASTAVTARTQPGGSGRTFSNGADYPIRDFTVAVSRLTSSATGSAASPATVKVTATHTCYEDLTITLVSPNGRWYTLVRGGGFPCTPFGGSRTYQVPVNDKAAGTWTLRVADNGPGDTGVLDTWSITL
;
A
#
# COMPACT_ATOMS: atom_id res chain seq x y z
N MET A 1 -81.58 -75.05 16.91
CA MET A 1 -82.60 -74.08 17.34
C MET A 1 -82.11 -73.34 18.57
N ARG A 2 -82.11 -71.99 18.54
CA ARG A 2 -82.01 -71.02 19.67
C ARG A 2 -80.72 -71.13 20.51
N GLY A 3 -79.76 -70.21 20.53
CA GLY A 3 -79.82 -68.75 20.51
C GLY A 3 -79.76 -68.20 21.94
N ARG A 4 -78.69 -67.48 22.32
CA ARG A 4 -78.75 -66.31 23.22
C ARG A 4 -77.37 -65.65 23.45
N VAL A 5 -77.41 -64.33 23.30
CA VAL A 5 -76.45 -63.28 23.64
C VAL A 5 -76.31 -63.16 25.16
N LEU A 6 -75.14 -62.79 25.70
CA LEU A 6 -75.07 -61.89 26.85
C LEU A 6 -73.73 -61.13 26.95
N SER A 7 -73.87 -59.86 27.30
CA SER A 7 -72.93 -58.74 27.31
C SER A 7 -71.77 -58.86 28.30
N VAL A 8 -70.67 -58.16 28.02
CA VAL A 8 -69.54 -57.94 28.94
C VAL A 8 -69.26 -56.44 29.04
N VAL A 9 -69.33 -55.89 30.26
CA VAL A 9 -68.79 -54.58 30.63
C VAL A 9 -68.23 -54.65 32.06
N SER A 10 -66.92 -54.37 32.17
CA SER A 10 -66.19 -53.71 33.29
C SER A 10 -66.03 -54.42 34.65
N VAL A 11 -64.97 -54.24 35.46
CA VAL A 11 -63.67 -53.53 35.46
C VAL A 11 -62.91 -54.05 36.71
N ALA A 12 -61.58 -54.19 36.66
CA ALA A 12 -60.68 -53.89 37.80
C ALA A 12 -59.19 -53.90 37.38
N ALA A 13 -58.54 -52.75 37.62
CA ALA A 13 -57.09 -52.48 37.54
C ALA A 13 -56.36 -53.09 38.76
N ALA A 14 -55.03 -53.12 38.96
CA ALA A 14 -53.84 -52.65 38.25
C ALA A 14 -52.61 -53.37 38.88
N THR A 15 -51.50 -53.58 38.15
CA THR A 15 -50.12 -53.35 38.64
C THR A 15 -49.11 -53.45 37.49
N ALA A 16 -48.04 -52.66 37.60
CA ALA A 16 -47.27 -52.09 36.50
C ALA A 16 -46.15 -52.98 35.92
N ALA A 17 -45.91 -52.81 34.61
CA ALA A 17 -44.62 -53.08 33.97
C ALA A 17 -44.25 -51.87 33.10
N LEU A 18 -43.02 -51.39 33.28
CA LEU A 18 -42.42 -50.23 32.63
C LEU A 18 -42.37 -50.42 31.11
N PHE A 19 -43.11 -49.60 30.36
CA PHE A 19 -42.91 -49.42 28.92
C PHE A 19 -41.90 -48.29 28.70
N SER A 20 -40.78 -48.63 28.08
CA SER A 20 -39.85 -47.68 27.49
C SER A 20 -40.59 -46.77 26.50
N PRO A 21 -40.26 -45.46 26.43
CA PRO A 21 -40.77 -44.61 25.37
C PRO A 21 -40.11 -45.04 24.05
N GLY A 22 -40.84 -45.87 23.29
CA GLY A 22 -40.49 -46.20 21.91
C GLY A 22 -40.65 -44.96 21.03
N ALA A 23 -39.52 -44.51 20.49
CA ALA A 23 -39.32 -43.79 19.24
C ALA A 23 -40.50 -42.96 18.69
N SER A 24 -40.36 -41.64 18.72
CA SER A 24 -41.10 -40.77 17.82
C SER A 24 -40.85 -41.22 16.37
N ALA A 25 -41.91 -41.54 15.63
CA ALA A 25 -41.84 -41.63 14.18
C ALA A 25 -41.27 -40.29 13.64
N GLY A 26 -40.05 -40.34 13.10
CA GLY A 26 -39.40 -39.18 12.52
C GLY A 26 -40.19 -38.66 11.32
N GLN A 27 -40.48 -37.35 11.31
CA GLN A 27 -40.91 -36.68 10.08
C GLN A 27 -39.80 -36.80 9.03
N PRO A 28 -40.13 -37.11 7.75
CA PRO A 28 -39.14 -37.13 6.69
C PRO A 28 -38.77 -35.69 6.29
N ASP A 29 -37.79 -35.07 6.96
CA ASP A 29 -37.22 -33.75 6.58
C ASP A 29 -36.26 -33.85 5.38
N GLY A 30 -36.63 -34.62 4.34
CA GLY A 30 -35.83 -34.80 3.13
C GLY A 30 -36.38 -34.03 1.93
N PRO A 31 -35.53 -33.65 0.95
CA PRO A 31 -36.02 -33.10 -0.32
C PRO A 31 -36.91 -34.13 -1.05
N PRO A 32 -37.80 -33.68 -1.96
CA PRO A 32 -38.58 -34.58 -2.79
C PRO A 32 -37.68 -35.55 -3.55
N THR A 33 -38.12 -36.79 -3.74
CA THR A 33 -37.44 -37.72 -4.65
C THR A 33 -37.56 -37.23 -6.09
N ALA A 34 -36.62 -37.62 -6.96
CA ALA A 34 -36.65 -37.26 -8.39
C ALA A 34 -37.98 -37.62 -9.07
N GLN A 35 -38.58 -38.75 -8.68
CA GLN A 35 -39.89 -39.17 -9.21
C GLN A 35 -41.02 -38.21 -8.77
N GLN A 36 -41.02 -37.78 -7.51
CA GLN A 36 -41.99 -36.81 -6.99
C GLN A 36 -41.83 -35.45 -7.68
N GLU A 37 -40.60 -35.02 -7.97
CA GLU A 37 -40.34 -33.79 -8.72
C GLU A 37 -40.87 -33.85 -10.15
N VAL A 38 -40.68 -34.97 -10.85
CA VAL A 38 -41.21 -35.15 -12.23
C VAL A 38 -42.73 -35.04 -12.24
N VAL A 39 -43.41 -35.73 -11.30
CA VAL A 39 -44.87 -35.66 -11.17
C VAL A 39 -45.33 -34.24 -10.84
N ALA A 40 -44.66 -33.56 -9.91
CA ALA A 40 -44.99 -32.18 -9.55
C ALA A 40 -44.88 -31.22 -10.76
N ARG A 41 -43.82 -31.35 -11.56
CA ARG A 41 -43.62 -30.52 -12.78
C ARG A 41 -44.71 -30.78 -13.82
N ASP A 42 -45.09 -32.03 -14.04
CA ASP A 42 -46.14 -32.37 -15.02
C ASP A 42 -47.52 -31.82 -14.57
N VAL A 43 -47.84 -31.93 -13.27
CA VAL A 43 -49.05 -31.33 -12.71
C VAL A 43 -49.04 -29.81 -12.90
N VAL A 44 -47.96 -29.11 -12.50
CA VAL A 44 -47.86 -27.65 -12.68
C VAL A 44 -48.02 -27.24 -14.15
N ALA A 45 -47.48 -28.03 -15.08
CA ALA A 45 -47.55 -27.71 -16.51
C ALA A 45 -48.95 -27.92 -17.14
N ARG A 46 -49.73 -28.88 -16.64
CA ARG A 46 -51.02 -29.27 -17.24
C ARG A 46 -52.24 -28.73 -16.51
N LEU A 47 -52.09 -28.37 -15.24
CA LEU A 47 -53.21 -27.99 -14.39
C LEU A 47 -53.76 -26.62 -14.80
N ALA A 48 -54.96 -26.61 -15.39
CA ALA A 48 -55.63 -25.41 -15.89
C ALA A 48 -56.62 -24.77 -14.88
N VAL A 49 -56.47 -25.07 -13.58
CA VAL A 49 -57.34 -24.49 -12.53
C VAL A 49 -56.71 -23.24 -11.92
N PRO A 50 -57.49 -22.18 -11.67
CA PRO A 50 -57.05 -21.05 -10.88
C PRO A 50 -56.55 -21.51 -9.51
N ASN A 51 -55.33 -21.12 -9.15
CA ASN A 51 -54.68 -21.50 -7.91
C ASN A 51 -53.90 -20.31 -7.33
N ALA A 52 -53.55 -20.40 -6.05
CA ALA A 52 -52.86 -19.37 -5.28
C ALA A 52 -51.41 -19.78 -4.95
N GLY A 53 -50.83 -20.64 -5.80
CA GLY A 53 -49.47 -21.16 -5.67
C GLY A 53 -49.40 -22.62 -5.24
N TYR A 54 -48.15 -23.08 -5.09
CA TYR A 54 -47.79 -24.48 -4.94
C TYR A 54 -46.70 -24.64 -3.88
N TRP A 55 -46.68 -25.76 -3.18
CA TRP A 55 -45.54 -26.18 -2.38
C TRP A 55 -45.45 -27.70 -2.35
N PHE A 56 -44.28 -28.24 -2.00
CA PHE A 56 -44.16 -29.66 -1.72
C PHE A 56 -44.34 -29.90 -0.23
N ASP A 57 -45.21 -30.84 0.13
CA ASP A 57 -45.38 -31.28 1.51
C ASP A 57 -44.61 -32.60 1.71
N PRO A 58 -43.49 -32.57 2.46
CA PRO A 58 -42.66 -33.76 2.67
C PRO A 58 -43.35 -34.81 3.55
N GLY A 59 -44.29 -34.40 4.42
CA GLY A 59 -45.02 -35.32 5.30
C GLY A 59 -45.95 -36.27 4.54
N ILE A 60 -46.48 -35.82 3.40
CA ILE A 60 -47.31 -36.66 2.51
C ILE A 60 -46.62 -37.01 1.18
N GLY A 61 -45.44 -36.43 0.91
CA GLY A 61 -44.66 -36.70 -0.28
C GLY A 61 -45.33 -36.27 -1.58
N LYS A 62 -46.11 -35.19 -1.57
CA LYS A 62 -46.88 -34.69 -2.72
C LYS A 62 -46.71 -33.19 -2.92
N LEU A 63 -46.88 -32.76 -4.18
CA LEU A 63 -47.19 -31.37 -4.50
C LEU A 63 -48.56 -31.02 -3.92
N VAL A 64 -48.65 -29.92 -3.20
CA VAL A 64 -49.90 -29.32 -2.74
C VAL A 64 -50.18 -28.07 -3.59
N VAL A 65 -51.41 -27.94 -4.05
CA VAL A 65 -51.89 -26.79 -4.83
C VAL A 65 -52.91 -26.03 -3.98
N ALA A 66 -52.68 -24.73 -3.77
CA ALA A 66 -53.64 -23.86 -3.10
C ALA A 66 -54.76 -23.47 -4.07
N VAL A 67 -56.01 -23.80 -3.76
CA VAL A 67 -57.19 -23.46 -4.58
C VAL A 67 -58.30 -22.87 -3.72
N VAL A 68 -59.21 -22.09 -4.28
CA VAL A 68 -60.23 -21.35 -3.50
C VAL A 68 -61.57 -22.05 -3.36
N ASP A 69 -61.79 -23.13 -4.12
CA ASP A 69 -63.06 -23.86 -4.15
C ASP A 69 -62.85 -25.38 -4.24
N GLN A 70 -63.91 -26.13 -3.94
CA GLN A 70 -63.88 -27.58 -3.86
C GLN A 70 -63.84 -28.25 -5.25
N ASP A 71 -64.31 -27.59 -6.30
CA ASP A 71 -64.33 -28.14 -7.66
C ASP A 71 -62.92 -28.12 -8.25
N ALA A 72 -62.19 -27.03 -8.06
CA ALA A 72 -60.77 -26.93 -8.36
C ALA A 72 -59.95 -27.92 -7.51
N ALA A 73 -60.32 -28.10 -6.23
CA ALA A 73 -59.65 -29.08 -5.35
C ALA A 73 -59.84 -30.52 -5.84
N ALA A 74 -61.01 -30.87 -6.36
CA ALA A 74 -61.26 -32.18 -6.97
C ALA A 74 -60.40 -32.39 -8.23
N GLN A 75 -60.27 -31.36 -9.08
CA GLN A 75 -59.44 -31.40 -10.28
C GLN A 75 -57.94 -31.54 -9.97
N VAL A 76 -57.45 -30.84 -8.95
CA VAL A 76 -56.07 -31.00 -8.44
C VAL A 76 -55.81 -32.42 -7.95
N ARG A 77 -56.75 -33.01 -7.19
CA ARG A 77 -56.59 -34.39 -6.72
C ARG A 77 -56.63 -35.40 -7.85
N ALA A 78 -57.46 -35.16 -8.87
CA ALA A 78 -57.51 -35.99 -10.08
C ALA A 78 -56.20 -35.95 -10.89
N SER A 79 -55.41 -34.87 -10.78
CA SER A 79 -54.09 -34.78 -11.41
C SER A 79 -52.97 -35.46 -10.59
N GLY A 80 -53.29 -36.07 -9.43
CA GLY A 80 -52.33 -36.76 -8.58
C GLY A 80 -51.60 -35.88 -7.55
N ALA A 81 -51.93 -34.58 -7.50
CA ALA A 81 -51.48 -33.68 -6.45
C ALA A 81 -52.44 -33.67 -5.25
N GLU A 82 -52.05 -33.03 -4.16
CA GLU A 82 -52.95 -32.73 -3.04
C GLU A 82 -53.50 -31.31 -3.18
N ALA A 83 -54.74 -31.08 -2.73
CA ALA A 83 -55.36 -29.76 -2.79
C ALA A 83 -55.49 -29.16 -1.40
N ALA A 84 -55.00 -27.94 -1.21
CA ALA A 84 -55.28 -27.12 -0.05
C ALA A 84 -56.32 -26.07 -0.41
N VAL A 85 -57.49 -26.13 0.22
CA VAL A 85 -58.51 -25.10 0.01
C VAL A 85 -58.17 -23.89 0.88
N VAL A 86 -57.90 -22.76 0.23
CA VAL A 86 -57.44 -21.52 0.84
C VAL A 86 -58.45 -20.40 0.65
N ALA A 87 -58.34 -19.34 1.45
CA ALA A 87 -59.32 -18.25 1.42
C ALA A 87 -59.06 -17.24 0.28
N ARG A 88 -57.78 -17.04 -0.09
CA ARG A 88 -57.37 -16.00 -1.04
C ARG A 88 -56.83 -16.62 -2.32
N GLY A 89 -57.33 -16.18 -3.46
CA GLY A 89 -56.81 -16.52 -4.78
C GLY A 89 -55.60 -15.68 -5.17
N GLN A 90 -54.91 -16.05 -6.25
CA GLN A 90 -53.71 -15.34 -6.74
C GLN A 90 -53.93 -13.83 -6.90
N ALA A 91 -55.03 -13.42 -7.54
CA ALA A 91 -55.31 -12.01 -7.80
C ALA A 91 -55.51 -11.17 -6.52
N GLU A 92 -55.89 -11.79 -5.40
CA GLU A 92 -55.94 -11.10 -4.10
C GLU A 92 -54.54 -11.01 -3.48
N LEU A 93 -53.76 -12.09 -3.52
CA LEU A 93 -52.39 -12.11 -3.01
C LEU A 93 -51.47 -11.14 -3.77
N ASP A 94 -51.62 -11.05 -5.09
CA ASP A 94 -50.89 -10.09 -5.92
C ASP A 94 -51.23 -8.64 -5.55
N ARG A 95 -52.53 -8.37 -5.27
CA ARG A 95 -52.97 -7.04 -4.79
C ARG A 95 -52.37 -6.71 -3.43
N ILE A 96 -52.38 -7.65 -2.49
CA ILE A 96 -51.77 -7.48 -1.16
C ILE A 96 -50.28 -7.17 -1.28
N LEU A 97 -49.54 -7.92 -2.11
CA LEU A 97 -48.12 -7.67 -2.32
C LEU A 97 -47.87 -6.31 -2.99
N ALA A 98 -48.66 -5.97 -4.02
CA ALA A 98 -48.54 -4.71 -4.73
C ALA A 98 -48.86 -3.50 -3.83
N GLU A 99 -49.88 -3.60 -2.98
CA GLU A 99 -50.22 -2.59 -1.98
C GLU A 99 -49.08 -2.40 -0.99
N PHE A 100 -48.55 -3.49 -0.42
CA PHE A 100 -47.44 -3.42 0.52
C PHE A 100 -46.17 -2.80 -0.10
N VAL A 101 -45.80 -3.22 -1.33
CA VAL A 101 -44.67 -2.63 -2.07
C VAL A 101 -44.94 -1.16 -2.43
N GLY A 102 -46.19 -0.82 -2.75
CA GLY A 102 -46.64 0.53 -3.09
C GLY A 102 -46.53 1.54 -1.94
N LEU A 103 -46.57 1.08 -0.69
CA LEU A 103 -46.35 1.92 0.49
C LEU A 103 -44.92 2.44 0.61
N ARG A 104 -43.97 1.94 -0.20
CA ARG A 104 -42.54 2.28 -0.14
C ARG A 104 -42.02 2.24 1.31
N PRO A 105 -42.09 1.07 1.98
CA PRO A 105 -41.65 0.94 3.36
C PRO A 105 -40.24 1.51 3.52
N GLN A 106 -40.12 2.52 4.38
CA GLN A 106 -38.83 3.11 4.75
C GLN A 106 -38.26 2.35 5.95
N ASP A 107 -36.93 2.38 6.11
CA ASP A 107 -36.21 1.68 7.17
C ASP A 107 -36.45 0.15 7.22
N ALA A 108 -35.83 -0.56 6.29
CA ALA A 108 -35.81 -2.02 6.25
C ALA A 108 -34.66 -2.63 7.10
N ALA A 109 -34.11 -1.90 8.08
CA ALA A 109 -33.06 -2.43 8.93
C ALA A 109 -33.49 -3.75 9.57
N GLY A 110 -32.65 -4.77 9.47
CA GLY A 110 -32.96 -6.11 9.97
C GLY A 110 -33.95 -6.93 9.12
N VAL A 111 -34.58 -6.36 8.09
CA VAL A 111 -35.45 -7.07 7.14
C VAL A 111 -34.65 -7.41 5.88
N TYR A 112 -34.66 -8.67 5.45
CA TYR A 112 -33.90 -9.11 4.27
C TYR A 112 -34.75 -9.74 3.16
N GLY A 113 -36.06 -9.87 3.36
CA GLY A 113 -36.95 -10.31 2.27
C GLY A 113 -38.43 -10.22 2.63
N TRP A 114 -39.27 -10.12 1.62
CA TRP A 114 -40.73 -10.17 1.75
C TRP A 114 -41.36 -10.74 0.47
N GLY A 115 -42.57 -11.29 0.58
CA GLY A 115 -43.29 -11.85 -0.55
C GLY A 115 -44.52 -12.64 -0.13
N ILE A 116 -45.22 -13.22 -1.09
CA ILE A 116 -46.35 -14.12 -0.83
C ILE A 116 -45.82 -15.53 -0.57
N ASP A 117 -46.40 -16.18 0.43
CA ASP A 117 -46.18 -17.59 0.68
C ASP A 117 -47.50 -18.36 0.58
N PRO A 118 -47.60 -19.33 -0.33
CA PRO A 118 -48.83 -20.08 -0.58
C PRO A 118 -49.25 -20.95 0.60
N GLN A 119 -48.31 -21.39 1.46
CA GLN A 119 -48.63 -22.22 2.63
C GLN A 119 -49.41 -21.46 3.70
N VAL A 120 -49.08 -20.19 3.90
CA VAL A 120 -49.82 -19.30 4.82
C VAL A 120 -50.92 -18.51 4.12
N ASN A 121 -50.99 -18.57 2.78
CA ASN A 121 -51.94 -17.86 1.95
C ASN A 121 -51.96 -16.34 2.25
N GLY A 122 -50.77 -15.75 2.34
CA GLY A 122 -50.58 -14.37 2.77
C GLY A 122 -49.14 -13.86 2.66
N LEU A 123 -48.96 -12.60 3.07
CA LEU A 123 -47.67 -11.91 3.08
C LEU A 123 -46.73 -12.54 4.12
N VAL A 124 -45.45 -12.63 3.76
CA VAL A 124 -44.37 -13.05 4.64
C VAL A 124 -43.29 -11.99 4.64
N ILE A 125 -42.74 -11.70 5.82
CA ILE A 125 -41.51 -10.92 5.98
C ILE A 125 -40.44 -11.80 6.62
N ARG A 126 -39.22 -11.72 6.10
CA ARG A 126 -38.03 -12.43 6.58
C ARG A 126 -37.03 -11.44 7.17
N MET A 127 -36.61 -11.69 8.41
CA MET A 127 -35.85 -10.72 9.21
C MET A 127 -34.73 -11.40 9.99
N SER A 128 -33.62 -10.69 10.13
CA SER A 128 -32.48 -11.05 10.98
C SER A 128 -32.43 -10.27 12.30
N GLN A 129 -33.15 -9.15 12.37
CA GLN A 129 -33.35 -8.37 13.59
C GLN A 129 -34.79 -7.86 13.62
N ALA A 130 -35.34 -7.64 14.82
CA ALA A 130 -36.70 -7.12 14.97
C ALA A 130 -36.80 -5.68 14.42
N ASN A 131 -37.90 -5.42 13.71
CA ASN A 131 -38.26 -4.11 13.17
C ASN A 131 -39.79 -3.99 13.23
N ASP A 132 -40.28 -3.51 14.37
CA ASP A 132 -41.70 -3.49 14.69
C ASP A 132 -42.48 -2.52 13.79
N GLN A 133 -41.83 -1.44 13.32
CA GLN A 133 -42.45 -0.48 12.40
C GLN A 133 -42.74 -1.13 11.04
N PHE A 134 -41.77 -1.85 10.49
CA PHE A 134 -41.92 -2.56 9.22
C PHE A 134 -42.99 -3.66 9.31
N VAL A 135 -43.00 -4.41 10.42
CA VAL A 135 -44.03 -5.43 10.70
C VAL A 135 -45.42 -4.80 10.86
N ALA A 136 -45.53 -3.67 11.58
CA ALA A 136 -46.80 -2.98 11.77
C ALA A 136 -47.37 -2.48 10.44
N LEU A 137 -46.53 -1.92 9.56
CA LEU A 137 -46.94 -1.48 8.22
C LEU A 137 -47.45 -2.66 7.39
N ALA A 138 -46.73 -3.78 7.39
CA ALA A 138 -47.16 -4.99 6.67
C ALA A 138 -48.45 -5.58 7.21
N ARG A 139 -48.69 -5.50 8.54
CA ARG A 139 -49.97 -5.94 9.15
C ARG A 139 -51.15 -5.05 8.80
N GLN A 140 -50.94 -3.78 8.44
CA GLN A 140 -52.02 -2.91 7.95
C GLN A 140 -52.55 -3.42 6.61
N VAL A 141 -51.66 -3.95 5.76
CA VAL A 141 -52.01 -4.48 4.43
C VAL A 141 -52.48 -5.94 4.53
N ASP A 142 -51.81 -6.76 5.33
CA ASP A 142 -52.21 -8.15 5.55
C ASP A 142 -52.28 -8.54 7.04
N PRO A 143 -53.49 -8.65 7.62
CA PRO A 143 -53.68 -9.17 8.97
C PRO A 143 -53.17 -10.61 9.17
N ARG A 144 -52.95 -11.38 8.10
CA ARG A 144 -52.41 -12.74 8.12
C ARG A 144 -50.89 -12.81 7.97
N LEU A 145 -50.18 -11.68 8.07
CA LEU A 145 -48.73 -11.62 7.96
C LEU A 145 -48.03 -12.70 8.80
N ARG A 146 -47.15 -13.48 8.15
CA ARG A 146 -46.17 -14.32 8.85
C ARG A 146 -44.81 -13.62 8.90
N VAL A 147 -44.20 -13.59 10.07
CA VAL A 147 -42.82 -13.12 10.25
C VAL A 147 -41.91 -14.33 10.45
N VAL A 148 -40.86 -14.43 9.63
CA VAL A 148 -39.83 -15.47 9.71
C VAL A 148 -38.55 -14.84 10.23
N GLN A 149 -38.10 -15.26 11.40
CA GLN A 149 -36.84 -14.83 12.00
C GLN A 149 -35.73 -15.82 11.64
N SER A 150 -34.59 -15.31 11.16
CA SER A 150 -33.37 -16.10 10.94
C SER A 150 -32.15 -15.27 11.28
N ALA A 151 -31.25 -15.80 12.09
CA ALA A 151 -29.99 -15.13 12.40
C ALA A 151 -29.08 -14.91 11.16
N ALA A 152 -29.28 -15.68 10.08
CA ALA A 152 -28.53 -15.56 8.85
C ALA A 152 -29.30 -14.75 7.80
N ALA A 153 -28.92 -13.49 7.63
CA ALA A 153 -29.33 -12.70 6.47
C ALA A 153 -28.48 -13.08 5.23
N PRO A 154 -29.06 -13.13 4.02
CA PRO A 154 -28.29 -13.26 2.78
C PRO A 154 -27.27 -12.12 2.67
N ARG A 155 -26.03 -12.45 2.30
CA ARG A 155 -25.00 -11.47 1.97
C ARG A 155 -24.59 -11.64 0.52
N GLN A 156 -24.50 -10.54 -0.21
CA GLN A 156 -23.81 -10.56 -1.50
C GLN A 156 -22.32 -10.83 -1.26
N GLN A 157 -21.75 -11.65 -2.12
CA GLN A 157 -20.32 -11.98 -2.13
C GLN A 157 -19.50 -10.73 -2.43
N ALA A 158 -18.41 -10.52 -1.69
CA ALA A 158 -17.60 -9.30 -1.74
C ALA A 158 -16.14 -9.59 -1.36
N GLY A 159 -15.23 -8.70 -1.77
CA GLY A 159 -13.80 -8.83 -1.47
C GLY A 159 -12.95 -7.78 -2.18
N ASP A 160 -11.64 -7.86 -1.98
CA ASP A 160 -10.67 -7.02 -2.65
C ASP A 160 -9.80 -7.84 -3.60
N VAL A 161 -9.67 -7.36 -4.84
CA VAL A 161 -8.71 -7.84 -5.82
C VAL A 161 -7.36 -7.25 -5.45
N ARG A 162 -6.64 -8.02 -4.62
CA ARG A 162 -5.42 -7.60 -3.96
C ARG A 162 -4.21 -8.38 -4.52
N PRO A 163 -3.13 -7.72 -4.97
CA PRO A 163 -1.91 -8.40 -5.42
C PRO A 163 -1.41 -9.43 -4.39
N GLY A 164 -1.07 -10.64 -4.85
CA GLY A 164 -0.59 -11.75 -4.03
C GLY A 164 -1.67 -12.57 -3.31
N SER A 165 -2.93 -12.13 -3.30
CA SER A 165 -4.04 -12.93 -2.74
C SER A 165 -4.40 -14.11 -3.64
N PRO A 166 -4.89 -15.22 -3.06
CA PRO A 166 -5.30 -16.38 -3.85
C PRO A 166 -6.56 -16.13 -4.67
N TRP A 167 -6.66 -16.83 -5.79
CA TRP A 167 -7.90 -17.01 -6.56
C TRP A 167 -7.93 -18.40 -7.19
N TRP A 168 -9.12 -18.88 -7.58
CA TRP A 168 -9.34 -20.20 -8.15
C TRP A 168 -9.97 -20.11 -9.55
N PRO A 169 -9.34 -20.68 -10.59
CA PRO A 169 -9.93 -20.88 -11.91
C PRO A 169 -10.87 -22.09 -11.86
N GLY A 170 -12.18 -21.87 -11.85
CA GLY A 170 -13.14 -22.97 -11.80
C GLY A 170 -12.91 -23.92 -10.62
N GLY A 171 -12.72 -25.20 -10.92
CA GLY A 171 -12.42 -26.25 -9.93
C GLY A 171 -10.93 -26.60 -9.80
N GLU A 172 -10.05 -25.83 -10.41
CA GLU A 172 -8.61 -26.10 -10.44
C GLU A 172 -7.90 -25.70 -9.13
N SER A 173 -6.60 -26.00 -9.04
CA SER A 173 -5.75 -25.49 -7.97
C SER A 173 -5.67 -23.96 -7.99
N ASN A 174 -5.43 -23.37 -6.82
CA ASN A 174 -5.35 -21.92 -6.74
C ASN A 174 -4.17 -21.36 -7.53
N CYS A 175 -4.35 -20.15 -8.03
CA CYS A 175 -3.29 -19.25 -8.43
C CYS A 175 -3.29 -18.05 -7.49
N SER A 176 -2.44 -17.06 -7.80
CA SER A 176 -2.32 -15.79 -7.08
C SER A 176 -2.64 -14.63 -8.03
N ILE A 177 -3.28 -13.61 -7.48
CA ILE A 177 -3.60 -12.37 -8.19
C ILE A 177 -2.28 -11.63 -8.42
N GLY A 178 -2.00 -11.24 -9.67
CA GLY A 178 -0.83 -10.43 -9.99
C GLY A 178 -1.11 -8.97 -9.68
N PHE A 179 -1.75 -8.26 -10.60
CA PHE A 179 -2.08 -6.86 -10.40
C PHE A 179 -3.48 -6.51 -10.88
N PRO A 180 -4.26 -5.75 -10.08
CA PRO A 180 -5.50 -5.17 -10.54
C PRO A 180 -5.25 -4.14 -11.64
N ALA A 181 -6.19 -4.04 -12.57
CA ALA A 181 -6.12 -3.12 -13.69
C ALA A 181 -7.52 -2.70 -14.14
N THR A 182 -7.59 -1.61 -14.91
CA THR A 182 -8.82 -1.18 -15.57
C THR A 182 -8.65 -1.13 -17.08
N ASP A 183 -9.72 -1.36 -17.81
CA ASP A 183 -9.77 -1.05 -19.25
C ASP A 183 -10.19 0.41 -19.49
N THR A 184 -10.19 0.82 -20.76
CA THR A 184 -10.58 2.18 -21.18
C THR A 184 -12.04 2.53 -20.90
N ALA A 185 -12.91 1.53 -20.70
CA ALA A 185 -14.31 1.71 -20.34
C ALA A 185 -14.55 1.72 -18.82
N GLY A 186 -13.48 1.60 -18.01
CA GLY A 186 -13.57 1.53 -16.55
C GLY A 186 -13.94 0.13 -16.03
N GLY A 187 -13.96 -0.89 -16.90
CA GLY A 187 -14.12 -2.28 -16.49
C GLY A 187 -12.98 -2.72 -15.58
N LYS A 188 -13.31 -3.46 -14.52
CA LYS A 188 -12.36 -3.96 -13.51
C LYS A 188 -11.76 -5.29 -13.97
N HIS A 189 -10.44 -5.42 -13.85
CA HIS A 189 -9.69 -6.62 -14.23
C HIS A 189 -8.56 -6.90 -13.23
N PHE A 190 -7.97 -8.09 -13.31
CA PHE A 190 -6.60 -8.30 -12.86
C PHE A 190 -5.81 -9.15 -13.85
N VAL A 191 -4.51 -8.89 -13.92
CA VAL A 191 -3.54 -9.70 -14.65
C VAL A 191 -2.93 -10.77 -13.75
N THR A 192 -2.69 -11.94 -14.32
CA THR A 192 -2.16 -13.15 -13.66
C THR A 192 -1.41 -14.00 -14.68
N ALA A 193 -0.95 -15.20 -14.32
CA ALA A 193 -0.26 -16.09 -15.24
C ALA A 193 -1.23 -16.69 -16.28
N GLY A 194 -0.74 -16.88 -17.50
CA GLY A 194 -1.52 -17.40 -18.61
C GLY A 194 -1.91 -18.85 -18.39
N HIS A 195 -1.02 -19.67 -17.84
CA HIS A 195 -1.32 -21.06 -17.52
C HIS A 195 -2.43 -21.24 -16.47
N CYS A 196 -2.80 -20.18 -15.73
CA CYS A 196 -3.97 -20.16 -14.83
C CYS A 196 -5.28 -19.76 -15.54
N THR A 197 -5.22 -19.43 -16.82
CA THR A 197 -6.34 -18.82 -17.59
C THR A 197 -6.57 -19.52 -18.93
N ASN A 198 -6.10 -20.77 -19.09
CA ASN A 198 -6.18 -21.49 -20.37
C ASN A 198 -7.63 -21.68 -20.86
N ASP A 199 -8.57 -21.92 -19.94
CA ASP A 199 -9.97 -22.16 -20.27
C ASP A 199 -10.72 -20.88 -20.64
N VAL A 200 -11.42 -20.93 -21.77
CA VAL A 200 -12.22 -19.80 -22.27
C VAL A 200 -13.40 -19.51 -21.34
N SER A 201 -13.52 -18.25 -20.89
CA SER A 201 -14.64 -17.75 -20.10
C SER A 201 -14.90 -18.54 -18.81
N GLN A 202 -13.84 -19.06 -18.19
CA GLN A 202 -13.96 -19.86 -16.98
C GLN A 202 -14.33 -19.00 -15.76
N PRO A 203 -15.24 -19.44 -14.87
CA PRO A 203 -15.54 -18.69 -13.65
C PRO A 203 -14.31 -18.55 -12.73
N ALA A 204 -14.10 -17.36 -12.16
CA ALA A 204 -13.02 -17.08 -11.21
C ALA A 204 -13.58 -16.84 -9.80
N TYR A 205 -12.94 -17.45 -8.79
CA TYR A 205 -13.40 -17.43 -7.40
C TYR A 205 -12.31 -16.93 -6.44
N GLY A 206 -12.72 -16.23 -5.38
CA GLY A 206 -11.82 -15.69 -4.35
C GLY A 206 -11.65 -16.61 -3.15
N GLU A 207 -12.34 -17.74 -3.12
CA GLU A 207 -12.23 -18.75 -2.08
C GLU A 207 -12.23 -20.16 -2.70
N SER A 208 -11.59 -21.10 -2.02
CA SER A 208 -11.70 -22.53 -2.34
C SER A 208 -13.15 -23.02 -2.37
N SER A 209 -13.40 -24.13 -3.05
CA SER A 209 -14.74 -24.74 -3.21
C SER A 209 -15.72 -23.91 -4.05
N GLN A 210 -15.22 -23.10 -4.99
CA GLN A 210 -16.04 -22.30 -5.91
C GLN A 210 -17.02 -21.35 -5.19
N ARG A 211 -16.62 -20.87 -4.01
CA ARG A 211 -17.35 -19.85 -3.26
C ARG A 211 -16.78 -18.47 -3.57
N ASN A 212 -17.58 -17.43 -3.35
CA ASN A 212 -17.14 -16.05 -3.50
C ASN A 212 -16.64 -15.74 -4.93
N ARG A 213 -17.55 -15.81 -5.93
CA ARG A 213 -17.22 -15.51 -7.33
C ARG A 213 -16.67 -14.09 -7.43
N ILE A 214 -15.59 -13.91 -8.19
CA ILE A 214 -14.97 -12.63 -8.54
C ILE A 214 -15.44 -12.18 -9.93
N GLY A 215 -15.44 -13.13 -10.86
CA GLY A 215 -15.85 -12.86 -12.24
C GLY A 215 -15.47 -13.97 -13.22
N THR A 216 -14.83 -13.61 -14.33
CA THR A 216 -14.61 -14.49 -15.48
C THR A 216 -13.18 -14.41 -16.00
N SER A 217 -12.46 -15.53 -15.92
CA SER A 217 -11.13 -15.74 -16.49
C SER A 217 -11.21 -15.89 -18.00
N ASN A 218 -10.21 -15.37 -18.71
CA ASN A 218 -10.08 -15.48 -20.17
C ASN A 218 -11.38 -15.22 -20.94
N ALA A 219 -12.07 -14.12 -20.60
CA ALA A 219 -13.38 -13.79 -21.15
C ALA A 219 -13.31 -13.68 -22.68
N GLY A 220 -14.10 -14.51 -23.37
CA GLY A 220 -14.15 -14.55 -24.84
C GLY A 220 -12.93 -15.20 -25.52
N GLY A 221 -11.99 -15.77 -24.75
CA GLY A 221 -10.90 -16.63 -25.25
C GLY A 221 -9.66 -15.90 -25.80
N GLY A 222 -9.66 -14.56 -25.84
CA GLY A 222 -8.54 -13.75 -26.33
C GLY A 222 -7.66 -13.14 -25.22
N ARG A 223 -7.78 -13.64 -23.99
CA ARG A 223 -7.28 -13.00 -22.76
C ARG A 223 -6.33 -13.93 -21.98
N SER A 224 -5.70 -14.88 -22.66
CA SER A 224 -4.71 -15.81 -22.11
C SER A 224 -3.60 -16.08 -23.12
N VAL A 225 -2.35 -16.14 -22.65
CA VAL A 225 -1.16 -16.56 -23.39
C VAL A 225 -0.37 -17.49 -22.48
N ASN A 226 -0.28 -18.76 -22.87
CA ASN A 226 0.61 -19.75 -22.27
C ASN A 226 1.33 -20.46 -23.43
N ALA A 227 2.27 -19.76 -24.03
CA ALA A 227 2.91 -20.13 -25.30
C ALA A 227 4.27 -19.44 -25.42
N ARG A 228 4.93 -19.62 -26.58
CA ARG A 228 6.23 -18.97 -26.88
C ARG A 228 6.22 -17.46 -26.62
N GLU A 229 5.10 -16.79 -26.90
CA GLU A 229 4.94 -15.36 -26.66
C GLU A 229 5.07 -14.96 -25.18
N GLY A 230 4.63 -15.78 -24.24
CA GLY A 230 4.60 -15.40 -22.83
C GLY A 230 3.74 -16.31 -21.95
N ASP A 231 3.71 -15.98 -20.66
CA ASP A 231 2.84 -16.62 -19.66
C ASP A 231 2.05 -15.56 -18.87
N MET A 232 0.97 -15.09 -19.47
CA MET A 232 0.14 -13.98 -18.97
C MET A 232 -1.33 -14.18 -19.32
N GLY A 233 -2.22 -13.73 -18.44
CA GLY A 233 -3.65 -13.81 -18.63
C GLY A 233 -4.41 -12.72 -17.89
N VAL A 234 -5.68 -12.56 -18.24
CA VAL A 234 -6.57 -11.55 -17.66
C VAL A 234 -7.82 -12.21 -17.12
N VAL A 235 -8.21 -11.79 -15.93
CA VAL A 235 -9.51 -12.11 -15.32
C VAL A 235 -10.34 -10.84 -15.25
N ALA A 236 -11.53 -10.87 -15.83
CA ALA A 236 -12.52 -9.81 -15.71
C ALA A 236 -13.24 -9.90 -14.36
N VAL A 237 -13.24 -8.81 -13.60
CA VAL A 237 -13.89 -8.70 -12.29
C VAL A 237 -15.30 -8.17 -12.51
N THR A 238 -16.26 -9.10 -12.60
CA THR A 238 -17.64 -8.78 -12.99
C THR A 238 -18.59 -8.65 -11.80
N GLU A 239 -18.22 -9.19 -10.64
CA GLU A 239 -19.06 -9.13 -9.45
C GLU A 239 -18.93 -7.78 -8.74
N SER A 240 -20.04 -7.09 -8.51
CA SER A 240 -20.06 -5.71 -8.02
C SER A 240 -19.48 -5.55 -6.61
N GLY A 241 -19.56 -6.60 -5.79
CA GLY A 241 -19.00 -6.63 -4.44
C GLY A 241 -17.47 -6.70 -4.38
N TRP A 242 -16.79 -6.84 -5.52
CA TRP A 242 -15.32 -6.90 -5.58
C TRP A 242 -14.70 -5.55 -5.96
N ASN A 243 -13.81 -5.06 -5.11
CA ASN A 243 -13.09 -3.80 -5.31
C ASN A 243 -11.64 -4.05 -5.76
N LEU A 244 -11.08 -3.15 -6.56
CA LEU A 244 -9.65 -3.20 -6.87
C LEU A 244 -8.86 -2.59 -5.70
N SER A 245 -7.72 -3.19 -5.35
CA SER A 245 -6.85 -2.69 -4.29
C SER A 245 -5.40 -2.63 -4.73
N ALA A 246 -4.79 -1.47 -4.60
CA ALA A 246 -3.36 -1.30 -4.88
C ALA A 246 -2.45 -1.78 -3.73
N ALA A 247 -3.02 -2.12 -2.57
CA ALA A 247 -2.25 -2.60 -1.44
C ALA A 247 -1.87 -4.07 -1.66
N VAL A 248 -0.60 -4.40 -1.79
CA VAL A 248 -0.14 -5.79 -1.93
C VAL A 248 -0.40 -6.56 -0.65
N ASN A 249 -0.86 -7.81 -0.77
CA ASN A 249 -0.92 -8.75 0.34
C ASN A 249 0.51 -9.21 0.67
N THR A 250 1.06 -8.71 1.77
CA THR A 250 2.46 -8.95 2.18
C THR A 250 2.56 -9.98 3.31
N TRP A 251 1.47 -10.69 3.62
CA TRP A 251 1.42 -11.81 4.56
C TRP A 251 2.09 -11.50 5.92
N ASP A 252 1.45 -10.66 6.71
CA ASP A 252 1.89 -10.18 8.03
C ASP A 252 3.11 -9.23 8.04
N LYS A 253 3.66 -8.88 6.86
CA LYS A 253 4.59 -7.76 6.70
C LYS A 253 3.83 -6.45 6.43
N PRO A 254 4.44 -5.28 6.64
CA PRO A 254 3.83 -4.00 6.26
C PRO A 254 3.38 -4.00 4.80
N ALA A 255 2.17 -3.49 4.55
CA ALA A 255 1.61 -3.45 3.20
C ALA A 255 2.44 -2.54 2.30
N VAL A 256 2.71 -3.01 1.08
CA VAL A 256 3.30 -2.20 0.01
C VAL A 256 2.17 -1.73 -0.88
N THR A 257 2.08 -0.43 -1.15
CA THR A 257 1.11 0.12 -2.10
C THR A 257 1.76 0.22 -3.47
N VAL A 258 1.16 -0.37 -4.49
CA VAL A 258 1.64 -0.26 -5.88
C VAL A 258 1.40 1.15 -6.38
N THR A 259 2.43 1.89 -6.77
CA THR A 259 2.31 3.28 -7.27
C THR A 259 2.58 3.41 -8.78
N GLY A 260 3.00 2.32 -9.42
CA GLY A 260 3.31 2.30 -10.84
C GLY A 260 3.95 0.99 -11.27
N SER A 261 4.55 0.99 -12.45
CA SER A 261 5.27 -0.15 -13.01
C SER A 261 6.64 0.24 -13.56
N THR A 262 7.57 -0.71 -13.58
CA THR A 262 8.90 -0.56 -14.19
C THR A 262 9.33 -1.85 -14.86
N GLU A 263 10.15 -1.77 -15.89
CA GLU A 263 10.79 -2.95 -16.48
C GLU A 263 11.85 -3.52 -15.52
N PRO A 264 12.06 -4.85 -15.50
CA PRO A 264 13.08 -5.46 -14.66
C PRO A 264 14.48 -5.17 -15.18
N VAL A 265 15.44 -5.04 -14.25
CA VAL A 265 16.87 -4.85 -14.56
C VAL A 265 17.68 -5.89 -13.81
N GLN A 266 18.67 -6.49 -14.47
CA GLN A 266 19.57 -7.43 -13.83
C GLN A 266 20.24 -6.81 -12.59
N GLY A 267 20.27 -7.54 -11.47
CA GLY A 267 20.79 -7.10 -10.18
C GLY A 267 19.78 -6.31 -9.32
N MET A 268 18.62 -5.90 -9.86
CA MET A 268 17.57 -5.19 -9.11
C MET A 268 17.03 -6.07 -7.98
N SER A 269 16.87 -5.47 -6.78
CA SER A 269 16.16 -6.11 -5.68
C SER A 269 14.67 -6.22 -6.00
N VAL A 270 14.13 -7.42 -5.82
CA VAL A 270 12.74 -7.72 -6.11
C VAL A 270 12.14 -8.59 -5.01
N CYS A 271 10.85 -8.40 -4.74
CA CYS A 271 10.08 -9.27 -3.87
C CYS A 271 8.84 -9.76 -4.60
N HIS A 272 8.45 -10.99 -4.34
CA HIS A 272 7.19 -11.56 -4.82
C HIS A 272 6.18 -11.62 -3.68
N SER A 273 4.90 -11.70 -4.05
CA SER A 273 3.83 -12.16 -3.18
C SER A 273 2.99 -13.22 -3.87
N GLY A 274 2.82 -14.37 -3.22
CA GLY A 274 1.96 -15.46 -3.66
C GLY A 274 1.30 -16.22 -2.52
N ASN A 275 0.30 -17.02 -2.83
CA ASN A 275 -0.50 -17.74 -1.85
C ASN A 275 0.30 -18.77 -1.05
N THR A 276 1.35 -19.37 -1.61
CA THR A 276 1.98 -20.54 -1.02
C THR A 276 3.26 -20.17 -0.29
N SER A 277 4.25 -19.59 -0.98
CA SER A 277 5.51 -19.17 -0.34
C SER A 277 5.43 -17.78 0.30
N LYS A 278 4.28 -17.10 0.17
CA LYS A 278 3.98 -15.83 0.86
C LYS A 278 4.82 -14.68 0.29
N TRP A 279 5.57 -13.98 1.14
CA TRP A 279 6.41 -12.85 0.75
C TRP A 279 7.88 -13.27 0.68
N GLN A 280 8.44 -13.34 -0.53
CA GLN A 280 9.83 -13.76 -0.75
C GLN A 280 10.61 -12.69 -1.50
N CYS A 281 11.86 -12.46 -1.13
CA CYS A 281 12.69 -11.42 -1.75
C CYS A 281 14.01 -11.99 -2.25
N GLY A 282 14.56 -11.35 -3.28
CA GLY A 282 15.82 -11.72 -3.90
C GLY A 282 16.30 -10.62 -4.84
N ARG A 283 17.07 -11.03 -5.85
CA ARG A 283 17.52 -10.15 -6.94
C ARG A 283 17.19 -10.76 -8.29
N VAL A 284 17.00 -9.90 -9.28
CA VAL A 284 16.95 -10.32 -10.69
C VAL A 284 18.33 -10.83 -11.10
N THR A 285 18.38 -12.03 -11.65
CA THR A 285 19.63 -12.67 -12.11
C THR A 285 19.81 -12.59 -13.61
N ALA A 286 18.73 -12.67 -14.40
CA ALA A 286 18.75 -12.41 -15.84
C ALA A 286 17.37 -11.95 -16.34
N VAL A 287 17.36 -11.18 -17.43
CA VAL A 287 16.15 -10.71 -18.14
C VAL A 287 16.12 -11.29 -19.56
N ASN A 288 14.95 -11.31 -20.19
CA ASN A 288 14.76 -11.80 -21.57
C ASN A 288 15.27 -13.25 -21.78
N GLN A 289 14.92 -14.14 -20.85
CA GLN A 289 15.27 -15.54 -20.87
C GLN A 289 14.20 -16.37 -21.58
N THR A 290 14.64 -17.39 -22.31
CA THR A 290 13.76 -18.43 -22.84
C THR A 290 13.76 -19.61 -21.89
N ILE A 291 12.58 -20.01 -21.41
CA ILE A 291 12.41 -21.12 -20.48
C ILE A 291 11.62 -22.22 -21.17
N ASP A 292 12.16 -23.43 -21.13
CA ASP A 292 11.46 -24.65 -21.52
C ASP A 292 10.93 -25.35 -20.27
N TYR A 293 9.61 -25.29 -20.05
CA TYR A 293 8.93 -25.97 -18.95
C TYR A 293 8.67 -27.46 -19.25
N GLY A 294 9.10 -27.97 -20.41
CA GLY A 294 8.83 -29.32 -20.91
C GLY A 294 7.44 -29.48 -21.51
N SER A 295 6.44 -28.74 -21.01
CA SER A 295 5.10 -28.64 -21.59
C SER A 295 4.96 -27.48 -22.58
N VAL A 296 5.70 -26.40 -22.34
CA VAL A 296 5.67 -25.17 -23.14
C VAL A 296 7.03 -24.49 -23.08
N VAL A 297 7.44 -23.90 -24.20
CA VAL A 297 8.58 -22.99 -24.26
C VAL A 297 8.05 -21.57 -24.23
N VAL A 298 8.58 -20.72 -23.37
CA VAL A 298 8.15 -19.33 -23.17
C VAL A 298 9.38 -18.42 -23.27
N GLU A 299 9.27 -17.33 -24.04
CA GLU A 299 10.33 -16.34 -24.22
C GLU A 299 10.10 -15.09 -23.36
N GLY A 300 11.10 -14.20 -23.26
CA GLY A 300 10.95 -12.90 -22.62
C GLY A 300 10.89 -12.91 -21.08
N LEU A 301 11.10 -14.06 -20.43
CA LEU A 301 10.95 -14.19 -18.98
C LEU A 301 12.16 -13.64 -18.20
N THR A 302 11.96 -13.36 -16.92
CA THR A 302 12.99 -12.87 -16.01
C THR A 302 13.23 -13.87 -14.90
N THR A 303 14.50 -14.18 -14.60
CA THR A 303 14.90 -15.10 -13.53
C THR A 303 15.36 -14.33 -12.29
N THR A 304 15.21 -14.96 -11.13
CA THR A 304 15.52 -14.36 -9.82
C THR A 304 16.03 -15.38 -8.83
N THR A 305 16.70 -14.89 -7.79
CA THR A 305 17.12 -15.72 -6.65
C THR A 305 16.02 -15.95 -5.61
N ALA A 306 14.86 -15.30 -5.71
CA ALA A 306 13.83 -15.45 -4.67
C ALA A 306 13.12 -16.80 -4.87
N CYS A 307 12.79 -17.48 -3.78
CA CYS A 307 12.14 -18.78 -3.85
C CYS A 307 10.64 -18.66 -4.16
N SER A 308 10.04 -19.74 -4.68
CA SER A 308 8.60 -19.84 -4.93
C SER A 308 8.14 -21.30 -4.82
N LEU A 309 6.82 -21.49 -4.68
CA LEU A 309 6.17 -22.78 -4.59
C LEU A 309 4.90 -22.82 -5.47
N GLY A 310 4.44 -24.02 -5.82
CA GLY A 310 3.18 -24.20 -6.54
C GLY A 310 2.01 -23.50 -5.82
N GLY A 311 1.20 -22.76 -6.58
CA GLY A 311 0.13 -21.89 -6.06
C GLY A 311 0.52 -20.40 -5.96
N ASP A 312 1.80 -20.06 -6.09
CA ASP A 312 2.25 -18.66 -6.27
C ASP A 312 2.04 -18.14 -7.69
N SER A 313 1.73 -19.04 -8.64
CA SER A 313 1.52 -18.72 -10.06
C SER A 313 0.62 -17.51 -10.27
N GLY A 314 1.07 -16.59 -11.09
CA GLY A 314 0.42 -15.31 -11.38
C GLY A 314 0.62 -14.23 -10.34
N GLY A 315 1.21 -14.55 -9.17
CA GLY A 315 1.46 -13.63 -8.07
C GLY A 315 2.33 -12.43 -8.44
N ALA A 316 2.24 -11.39 -7.64
CA ALA A 316 2.83 -10.08 -7.90
C ALA A 316 4.34 -10.08 -7.64
N TRP A 317 5.14 -9.55 -8.58
CA TRP A 317 6.54 -9.17 -8.35
C TRP A 317 6.68 -7.66 -8.28
N LEU A 318 7.41 -7.17 -7.28
CA LEU A 318 7.64 -5.76 -7.01
C LEU A 318 9.12 -5.42 -6.89
N ALA A 319 9.49 -4.25 -7.40
CA ALA A 319 10.72 -3.54 -7.08
C ALA A 319 10.38 -2.29 -6.28
N GLY A 320 10.55 -2.34 -4.96
CA GLY A 320 10.02 -1.32 -4.06
C GLY A 320 8.49 -1.27 -4.15
N ASP A 321 7.95 -0.13 -4.59
CA ASP A 321 6.52 0.12 -4.77
C ASP A 321 6.05 -0.01 -6.24
N LYS A 322 6.92 -0.47 -7.15
CA LYS A 322 6.62 -0.64 -8.57
C LYS A 322 6.34 -2.09 -8.91
N ALA A 323 5.27 -2.33 -9.67
CA ALA A 323 4.99 -3.62 -10.29
C ALA A 323 6.05 -3.93 -11.36
N VAL A 324 6.63 -5.14 -11.33
CA VAL A 324 7.61 -5.59 -12.33
C VAL A 324 7.19 -6.85 -13.07
N GLY A 325 6.42 -7.75 -12.46
CA GLY A 325 6.11 -9.02 -13.10
C GLY A 325 5.03 -9.88 -12.46
N LEU A 326 4.62 -10.90 -13.20
CA LEU A 326 3.65 -11.92 -12.84
C LEU A 326 4.41 -13.24 -12.69
N HIS A 327 4.31 -13.90 -11.53
CA HIS A 327 5.03 -15.13 -11.30
C HIS A 327 4.62 -16.20 -12.32
N SER A 328 5.58 -16.81 -13.01
CA SER A 328 5.29 -17.82 -14.03
C SER A 328 5.63 -19.23 -13.52
N GLY A 329 6.80 -19.41 -12.92
CA GLY A 329 7.19 -20.68 -12.32
C GLY A 329 8.58 -20.64 -11.70
N GLY A 330 9.16 -21.80 -11.42
CA GLY A 330 10.46 -21.90 -10.79
C GLY A 330 10.77 -23.32 -10.32
N GLN A 331 11.84 -23.46 -9.54
CA GLN A 331 12.30 -24.74 -9.00
C GLN A 331 11.37 -25.31 -7.91
N SER A 332 10.34 -24.58 -7.50
CA SER A 332 9.36 -25.01 -6.49
C SER A 332 10.00 -25.45 -5.17
N SER A 333 11.01 -24.72 -4.70
CA SER A 333 11.71 -25.01 -3.43
C SER A 333 12.11 -23.72 -2.71
N CYS A 334 12.00 -23.72 -1.38
CA CYS A 334 12.38 -22.60 -0.50
C CYS A 334 13.40 -23.01 0.58
N SER A 335 14.22 -24.03 0.30
CA SER A 335 15.26 -24.50 1.23
C SER A 335 16.52 -23.62 1.17
N PRO A 336 17.23 -23.40 2.29
CA PRO A 336 18.49 -22.64 2.30
C PRO A 336 19.54 -23.26 1.36
N GLY A 337 20.23 -22.42 0.57
CA GLY A 337 21.30 -22.85 -0.34
C GLY A 337 20.88 -23.15 -1.78
N GLY A 338 19.74 -22.63 -2.23
CA GLY A 338 19.26 -22.87 -3.59
C GLY A 338 20.05 -22.17 -4.70
N ALA A 339 19.77 -22.60 -5.94
CA ALA A 339 20.42 -22.10 -7.16
C ALA A 339 20.20 -20.59 -7.38
N ASP A 340 21.04 -19.96 -8.20
CA ASP A 340 20.91 -18.54 -8.53
C ASP A 340 19.56 -18.21 -9.24
N ASP A 341 18.98 -19.14 -9.99
CA ASP A 341 17.70 -18.96 -10.70
C ASP A 341 16.58 -19.82 -10.07
N GLN A 342 16.04 -19.39 -8.94
CA GLN A 342 14.99 -20.12 -8.22
C GLN A 342 13.59 -19.89 -8.78
N SER A 343 13.29 -18.66 -9.20
CA SER A 343 11.95 -18.27 -9.67
C SER A 343 12.02 -17.42 -10.93
N ILE A 344 10.96 -17.52 -11.71
CA ILE A 344 10.79 -16.93 -13.02
C ILE A 344 9.51 -16.10 -13.03
N PHE A 345 9.54 -14.94 -13.66
CA PHE A 345 8.34 -14.12 -13.86
C PHE A 345 8.25 -13.54 -15.27
N GLN A 346 7.00 -13.36 -15.71
CA GLN A 346 6.60 -12.65 -16.91
C GLN A 346 6.57 -11.14 -16.62
N PRO A 347 7.27 -10.27 -17.38
CA PRO A 347 7.16 -8.82 -17.20
C PRO A 347 5.71 -8.31 -17.31
N VAL A 348 5.27 -7.53 -16.31
CA VAL A 348 3.85 -7.12 -16.21
C VAL A 348 3.44 -6.13 -17.29
N ASN A 349 4.35 -5.26 -17.71
CA ASN A 349 4.07 -4.23 -18.72
C ASN A 349 3.69 -4.83 -20.07
N GLU A 350 4.18 -6.03 -20.39
CA GLU A 350 3.81 -6.74 -21.61
C GLU A 350 2.33 -7.12 -21.60
N ALA A 351 1.84 -7.72 -20.52
CA ALA A 351 0.43 -8.04 -20.33
C ALA A 351 -0.45 -6.79 -20.40
N LEU A 352 -0.07 -5.72 -19.70
CA LEU A 352 -0.81 -4.45 -19.70
C LEU A 352 -0.92 -3.86 -21.12
N ARG A 353 0.19 -3.81 -21.87
CA ARG A 353 0.21 -3.31 -23.25
C ARG A 353 -0.60 -4.19 -24.20
N LYS A 354 -0.44 -5.52 -24.13
CA LYS A 354 -1.12 -6.48 -25.02
C LYS A 354 -2.63 -6.32 -24.98
N TRP A 355 -3.20 -6.08 -23.80
CA TRP A 355 -4.66 -5.97 -23.62
C TRP A 355 -5.17 -4.56 -23.34
N GLY A 356 -4.34 -3.53 -23.52
CA GLY A 356 -4.73 -2.13 -23.34
C GLY A 356 -5.23 -1.83 -21.92
N LEU A 357 -4.63 -2.46 -20.91
CA LEU A 357 -5.03 -2.33 -19.52
C LEU A 357 -4.17 -1.28 -18.80
N LYS A 358 -4.81 -0.44 -17.98
CA LYS A 358 -4.15 0.49 -17.08
C LYS A 358 -3.99 -0.16 -15.70
N LEU A 359 -2.76 -0.23 -15.20
CA LEU A 359 -2.48 -0.72 -13.85
C LEU A 359 -3.27 0.10 -12.81
N PHE A 360 -3.93 -0.59 -11.88
CA PHE A 360 -4.59 0.06 -10.75
C PHE A 360 -3.56 0.31 -9.64
N VAL A 361 -3.28 1.59 -9.36
CA VAL A 361 -2.24 2.03 -8.43
C VAL A 361 -2.86 2.80 -7.25
N GLY A 362 -2.15 2.84 -6.12
CA GLY A 362 -2.53 3.63 -4.97
C GLY A 362 -2.25 5.10 -5.25
N GLY A 363 -3.23 5.95 -4.95
CA GLY A 363 -3.32 7.29 -5.53
C GLY A 363 -4.09 7.33 -6.87
N GLY A 364 -4.54 6.17 -7.40
CA GLY A 364 -5.19 6.00 -8.71
C GLY A 364 -6.59 6.56 -8.90
N GLY A 365 -6.92 7.67 -8.22
CA GLY A 365 -8.02 8.58 -8.58
C GLY A 365 -7.62 10.05 -8.43
N ASP A 366 -6.41 10.31 -7.92
CA ASP A 366 -5.92 11.65 -7.67
C ASP A 366 -5.12 12.15 -8.86
N SER A 367 -5.65 13.19 -9.49
CA SER A 367 -5.04 13.87 -10.63
C SER A 367 -4.68 15.32 -10.28
N GLU A 368 -4.90 15.71 -9.03
CA GLU A 368 -4.57 17.04 -8.56
C GLU A 368 -3.12 17.02 -8.11
N ALA A 369 -2.34 18.01 -8.57
CA ALA A 369 -0.98 18.15 -8.08
C ALA A 369 -0.97 18.85 -6.72
N PRO A 370 -0.03 18.50 -5.83
CA PRO A 370 0.19 19.26 -4.61
C PRO A 370 0.39 20.76 -4.87
N THR A 371 0.05 21.58 -3.88
CA THR A 371 0.35 23.02 -3.92
C THR A 371 1.86 23.25 -3.98
N VAL A 372 2.26 24.40 -4.53
CA VAL A 372 3.68 24.77 -4.61
C VAL A 372 4.23 25.00 -3.20
N PRO A 373 5.38 24.39 -2.83
CA PRO A 373 6.03 24.64 -1.54
C PRO A 373 6.28 26.14 -1.32
N GLY A 374 5.87 26.66 -0.16
CA GLY A 374 5.97 28.08 0.19
C GLY A 374 7.29 28.44 0.88
N ASN A 375 7.68 29.72 0.83
CA ASN A 375 8.76 30.30 1.66
C ASN A 375 10.08 29.47 1.73
N PRO A 376 10.66 29.06 0.59
CA PRO A 376 11.92 28.33 0.58
C PRO A 376 13.05 29.23 1.09
N ARG A 377 13.87 28.69 2.01
CA ARG A 377 14.93 29.43 2.71
C ARG A 377 16.13 28.55 3.04
N SER A 378 17.31 29.16 3.05
CA SER A 378 18.54 28.53 3.54
C SER A 378 18.60 28.62 5.06
N THR A 379 18.86 27.50 5.72
CA THR A 379 18.98 27.41 7.19
C THR A 379 20.42 27.25 7.67
N GLY A 380 21.37 26.94 6.77
CA GLY A 380 22.80 26.88 7.08
C GLY A 380 23.65 26.53 5.87
N THR A 381 24.92 26.91 5.88
CA THR A 381 25.89 26.56 4.83
C THR A 381 27.22 26.10 5.43
N THR A 382 27.86 25.12 4.80
CA THR A 382 29.27 24.73 5.04
C THR A 382 30.08 25.03 3.79
N SER A 383 31.35 24.64 3.75
CA SER A 383 32.15 24.72 2.52
C SER A 383 31.69 23.79 1.40
N ASP A 384 30.85 22.79 1.70
CA ASP A 384 30.46 21.72 0.79
C ASP A 384 28.97 21.35 0.83
N SER A 385 28.15 22.08 1.61
CA SER A 385 26.73 21.81 1.76
C SER A 385 25.88 23.05 2.01
N VAL A 386 24.60 22.94 1.68
CA VAL A 386 23.54 23.92 1.99
C VAL A 386 22.35 23.18 2.59
N SER A 387 21.89 23.64 3.75
CA SER A 387 20.65 23.17 4.38
C SER A 387 19.49 24.11 4.05
N LEU A 388 18.34 23.53 3.71
CA LEU A 388 17.15 24.23 3.22
C LEU A 388 15.93 23.83 4.05
N ALA A 389 14.99 24.77 4.19
CA ALA A 389 13.65 24.54 4.73
C ALA A 389 12.62 25.31 3.89
N TRP A 390 11.38 24.86 3.92
CA TRP A 390 10.25 25.51 3.27
C TRP A 390 8.96 25.24 4.06
N ASP A 391 7.89 25.90 3.69
CA ASP A 391 6.56 25.66 4.24
C ASP A 391 5.94 24.50 3.46
N ALA A 392 5.31 23.56 4.20
CA ALA A 392 4.79 22.33 3.63
C ALA A 392 3.71 22.60 2.58
N ALA A 393 3.75 21.84 1.49
CA ALA A 393 2.66 21.79 0.53
C ALA A 393 1.46 21.04 1.11
N THR A 394 0.31 21.27 0.50
CA THR A 394 -0.95 20.58 0.78
C THR A 394 -1.47 19.95 -0.48
N ASP A 395 -2.27 18.91 -0.32
CA ASP A 395 -2.85 18.16 -1.41
C ASP A 395 -4.20 17.58 -0.95
N ASN A 396 -5.09 17.23 -1.89
CA ASN A 396 -6.42 16.71 -1.60
C ASN A 396 -6.37 15.29 -0.97
N VAL A 397 -5.34 14.49 -1.27
CA VAL A 397 -5.10 13.15 -0.69
C VAL A 397 -3.89 13.17 0.24
N GLY A 398 -2.80 13.80 -0.19
CA GLY A 398 -1.63 14.03 0.65
C GLY A 398 -0.30 14.11 -0.10
N VAL A 399 0.62 14.90 0.45
CA VAL A 399 1.97 15.06 -0.09
C VAL A 399 2.85 13.89 0.36
N ALA A 400 3.45 13.18 -0.59
CA ALA A 400 4.34 12.03 -0.35
C ALA A 400 5.80 12.45 -0.17
N GLY A 401 6.22 13.59 -0.71
CA GLY A 401 7.56 14.13 -0.51
C GLY A 401 7.88 15.34 -1.37
N TYR A 402 9.17 15.70 -1.38
CA TYR A 402 9.70 16.85 -2.08
C TYR A 402 10.97 16.50 -2.86
N ASP A 403 11.13 17.12 -4.02
CA ASP A 403 12.33 17.07 -4.85
C ASP A 403 12.98 18.44 -4.91
N VAL A 404 14.26 18.50 -4.55
CA VAL A 404 15.08 19.71 -4.56
C VAL A 404 15.95 19.70 -5.80
N TYR A 405 15.97 20.83 -6.52
CA TYR A 405 16.77 21.04 -7.71
C TYR A 405 17.79 22.16 -7.48
N ASN A 406 19.00 21.99 -7.99
CA ASN A 406 20.04 23.02 -8.09
C ASN A 406 20.08 23.54 -9.53
N GLY A 407 19.53 24.74 -9.76
CA GLY A 407 19.14 25.17 -11.10
C GLY A 407 18.13 24.18 -11.68
N ASN A 408 18.49 23.54 -12.80
CA ASN A 408 17.67 22.52 -13.45
C ASN A 408 18.08 21.08 -13.10
N ALA A 409 19.19 20.89 -12.38
CA ALA A 409 19.69 19.56 -12.02
C ALA A 409 19.02 19.07 -10.73
N PHE A 410 18.54 17.82 -10.73
CA PHE A 410 18.05 17.18 -9.51
C PHE A 410 19.19 17.08 -8.48
N ALA A 411 18.93 17.51 -7.25
CA ALA A 411 19.90 17.49 -6.16
C ALA A 411 19.61 16.37 -5.17
N VAL A 412 18.40 16.36 -4.57
CA VAL A 412 18.02 15.39 -3.54
C VAL A 412 16.50 15.32 -3.38
N SER A 413 16.00 14.19 -2.89
CA SER A 413 14.61 14.00 -2.50
C SER A 413 14.47 13.80 -0.98
N THR A 414 13.38 14.28 -0.39
CA THR A 414 13.10 14.17 1.06
C THR A 414 11.60 13.96 1.29
N ALA A 415 11.22 13.36 2.41
CA ALA A 415 9.81 13.28 2.84
C ALA A 415 9.40 14.47 3.73
N SER A 416 10.37 15.16 4.34
CA SER A 416 10.14 16.31 5.22
C SER A 416 10.25 17.63 4.46
N ALA A 417 9.72 18.71 5.02
CA ALA A 417 9.85 20.07 4.46
C ALA A 417 11.26 20.70 4.67
N THR A 418 12.28 19.84 4.70
CA THR A 418 13.69 20.18 4.92
C THR A 418 14.59 19.22 4.13
N ALA A 419 15.72 19.74 3.65
CA ALA A 419 16.75 18.94 2.97
C ALA A 419 18.14 19.57 3.14
N THR A 420 19.17 18.74 3.03
CA THR A 420 20.57 19.20 2.93
C THR A 420 21.17 18.70 1.62
N VAL A 421 21.67 19.62 0.81
CA VAL A 421 22.38 19.33 -0.43
C VAL A 421 23.87 19.35 -0.13
N THR A 422 24.57 18.24 -0.36
CA THR A 422 26.01 18.06 -0.10
C THR A 422 26.80 17.91 -1.40
N GLY A 423 28.14 17.85 -1.32
CA GLY A 423 29.01 17.69 -2.48
C GLY A 423 29.13 18.94 -3.34
N LEU A 424 28.86 20.11 -2.75
CA LEU A 424 28.94 21.40 -3.42
C LEU A 424 30.38 21.93 -3.42
N ALA A 425 30.72 22.74 -4.42
CA ALA A 425 31.99 23.45 -4.45
C ALA A 425 31.96 24.59 -3.43
N ALA A 426 33.10 24.86 -2.81
CA ALA A 426 33.25 25.92 -1.84
C ALA A 426 33.19 27.31 -2.49
N ASP A 427 32.85 28.32 -1.68
CA ASP A 427 32.68 29.71 -2.09
C ASP A 427 31.83 29.92 -3.36
N THR A 428 30.86 29.04 -3.60
CA THR A 428 30.07 29.00 -4.83
C THR A 428 28.61 29.30 -4.53
N SER A 429 28.02 30.19 -5.33
CA SER A 429 26.59 30.53 -5.24
C SER A 429 25.76 29.50 -5.99
N TYR A 430 24.74 28.98 -5.32
CA TYR A 430 23.78 28.02 -5.85
C TYR A 430 22.36 28.56 -5.75
N SER A 431 21.49 28.08 -6.65
CA SER A 431 20.08 28.46 -6.70
C SER A 431 19.25 27.21 -6.60
N PHE A 432 18.40 27.11 -5.59
CA PHE A 432 17.60 25.93 -5.33
C PHE A 432 16.11 26.20 -5.52
N THR A 433 15.41 25.22 -6.10
CA THR A 433 13.94 25.19 -6.14
C THR A 433 13.44 23.86 -5.60
N VAL A 434 12.20 23.85 -5.11
CA VAL A 434 11.57 22.67 -4.52
C VAL A 434 10.25 22.39 -5.23
N ARG A 435 9.98 21.11 -5.51
CA ARG A 435 8.67 20.63 -5.99
C ARG A 435 8.11 19.63 -4.98
N ALA A 436 6.83 19.72 -4.69
CA ALA A 436 6.12 18.70 -3.95
C ALA A 436 5.64 17.60 -4.91
N ARG A 437 5.55 16.37 -4.41
CA ARG A 437 4.96 15.23 -5.11
C ARG A 437 4.00 14.47 -4.20
N ASP A 438 2.92 13.96 -4.76
CA ASP A 438 2.00 13.05 -4.07
C ASP A 438 2.37 11.57 -4.32
N ALA A 439 1.54 10.66 -3.82
CA ALA A 439 1.70 9.23 -4.04
C ALA A 439 1.19 8.76 -5.43
N ALA A 440 0.37 9.58 -6.09
CA ALA A 440 -0.19 9.33 -7.43
C ALA A 440 0.80 9.70 -8.56
N GLY A 441 1.88 10.40 -8.22
CA GLY A 441 2.92 10.87 -9.14
C GLY A 441 2.70 12.29 -9.68
N ASN A 442 1.68 13.02 -9.21
CA ASN A 442 1.51 14.41 -9.60
C ASN A 442 2.57 15.27 -8.90
N GLN A 443 3.11 16.25 -9.62
CA GLN A 443 4.13 17.16 -9.12
C GLN A 443 3.65 18.60 -9.18
N SER A 444 3.93 19.36 -8.12
CA SER A 444 3.69 20.80 -8.10
C SER A 444 4.57 21.52 -9.12
N ALA A 445 4.22 22.77 -9.45
CA ALA A 445 5.18 23.68 -10.04
C ALA A 445 6.36 23.92 -9.07
N ALA A 446 7.49 24.41 -9.60
CA ALA A 446 8.65 24.75 -8.79
C ALA A 446 8.35 25.94 -7.86
N SER A 447 8.86 25.88 -6.64
CA SER A 447 8.87 27.02 -5.71
C SER A 447 9.61 28.23 -6.30
N THR A 448 9.49 29.38 -5.65
CA THR A 448 10.46 30.47 -5.87
C THR A 448 11.88 29.97 -5.59
N ALA A 449 12.86 30.52 -6.29
CA ALA A 449 14.24 30.11 -6.11
C ALA A 449 14.84 30.73 -4.84
N VAL A 450 15.54 29.91 -4.05
CA VAL A 450 16.38 30.38 -2.93
C VAL A 450 17.84 30.32 -3.34
N THR A 451 18.56 31.43 -3.15
CA THR A 451 20.00 31.50 -3.43
C THR A 451 20.79 31.34 -2.14
N ALA A 452 21.81 30.49 -2.16
CA ALA A 452 22.72 30.29 -1.04
C ALA A 452 24.15 30.15 -1.55
N ARG A 453 25.13 30.70 -0.83
CA ARG A 453 26.55 30.58 -1.15
C ARG A 453 27.23 29.69 -0.11
N THR A 454 27.92 28.66 -0.57
CA THR A 454 28.77 27.82 0.30
C THR A 454 29.90 28.64 0.89
N GLN A 455 30.37 28.25 2.06
CA GLN A 455 31.50 28.90 2.73
C GLN A 455 32.79 28.66 1.91
N PRO A 456 33.81 29.51 2.06
CA PRO A 456 35.13 29.23 1.51
C PRO A 456 35.70 27.90 2.00
N GLY A 457 36.37 27.18 1.10
CA GLY A 457 36.92 25.85 1.36
C GLY A 457 38.30 25.97 1.99
N GLY A 458 38.41 25.69 3.28
CA GLY A 458 39.70 25.64 3.95
C GLY A 458 39.58 25.33 5.43
N SER A 459 40.02 24.14 5.84
CA SER A 459 40.62 23.99 7.16
C SER A 459 41.86 24.89 7.16
N GLY A 460 41.87 25.95 7.98
CA GLY A 460 42.87 27.02 7.89
C GLY A 460 44.31 26.50 7.77
N ARG A 461 45.11 27.09 6.88
CA ARG A 461 46.50 26.67 6.66
C ARG A 461 47.43 27.41 7.61
N THR A 462 48.24 26.67 8.36
CA THR A 462 49.25 27.26 9.25
C THR A 462 50.57 27.49 8.52
N PHE A 463 51.05 28.73 8.55
CA PHE A 463 52.36 29.13 8.04
C PHE A 463 53.22 29.57 9.22
N SER A 464 54.50 29.22 9.25
CA SER A 464 55.41 29.57 10.34
C SER A 464 56.73 30.16 9.84
N ASN A 465 57.35 30.97 10.69
CA ASN A 465 58.75 31.35 10.58
C ASN A 465 59.42 31.00 11.91
N GLY A 466 60.48 30.19 11.86
CA GLY A 466 61.23 29.76 13.03
C GLY A 466 62.67 30.24 13.07
N ALA A 467 62.97 31.34 12.38
CA ALA A 467 64.26 32.01 12.53
C ALA A 467 64.24 32.92 13.76
N ASP A 468 65.34 32.92 14.50
CA ASP A 468 65.53 33.77 15.67
C ASP A 468 65.74 35.22 15.25
N TYR A 469 64.98 36.14 15.86
CA TYR A 469 65.18 37.58 15.70
C TYR A 469 65.49 38.22 17.05
N PRO A 470 66.67 38.86 17.22
CA PRO A 470 67.00 39.51 18.48
C PRO A 470 66.07 40.70 18.73
N ILE A 471 65.47 40.72 19.91
CA ILE A 471 64.71 41.85 20.46
C ILE A 471 65.71 42.62 21.32
N ARG A 472 66.18 43.75 20.80
CA ARG A 472 67.12 44.63 21.52
C ARG A 472 66.37 45.83 22.08
N ASP A 473 66.92 46.38 23.14
CA ASP A 473 66.46 47.60 23.78
C ASP A 473 66.16 48.73 22.76
N PHE A 474 64.97 49.33 22.87
CA PHE A 474 64.42 50.35 21.98
C PHE A 474 64.46 50.02 20.48
N THR A 475 64.47 48.74 20.11
CA THR A 475 64.43 48.30 18.71
C THR A 475 63.18 47.50 18.38
N VAL A 476 63.00 47.24 17.07
CA VAL A 476 61.91 46.40 16.56
C VAL A 476 62.49 45.20 15.84
N ALA A 477 62.25 44.01 16.38
CA ALA A 477 62.44 42.75 15.67
C ALA A 477 61.34 42.59 14.61
N VAL A 478 61.73 42.33 13.36
CA VAL A 478 60.81 42.22 12.21
C VAL A 478 60.98 40.86 11.56
N SER A 479 59.97 40.00 11.70
CA SER A 479 59.93 38.67 11.11
C SER A 479 58.83 38.58 10.05
N ARG A 480 59.16 38.06 8.87
CA ARG A 480 58.23 37.95 7.72
C ARG A 480 57.94 36.49 7.40
N LEU A 481 56.70 36.17 7.09
CA LEU A 481 56.31 34.88 6.51
C LEU A 481 55.51 35.12 5.22
N THR A 482 55.66 34.23 4.23
CA THR A 482 54.90 34.30 2.98
C THR A 482 53.83 33.22 2.99
N SER A 483 52.58 33.63 2.88
CA SER A 483 51.43 32.74 2.79
C SER A 483 51.08 32.46 1.33
N SER A 484 50.95 31.17 0.99
CA SER A 484 50.37 30.70 -0.27
C SER A 484 48.86 30.40 -0.14
N ALA A 485 48.22 30.83 0.97
CA ALA A 485 46.77 30.73 1.15
C ALA A 485 46.03 31.55 0.09
N THR A 486 45.03 30.96 -0.57
CA THR A 486 44.20 31.67 -1.56
C THR A 486 42.92 32.19 -0.90
N GLY A 487 42.34 33.27 -1.43
CA GLY A 487 41.10 33.85 -0.91
C GLY A 487 41.31 34.86 0.22
N SER A 488 40.24 35.10 0.99
CA SER A 488 40.26 35.96 2.17
C SER A 488 40.75 35.17 3.38
N ALA A 489 41.54 35.81 4.26
CA ALA A 489 41.96 35.19 5.51
C ALA A 489 40.74 34.93 6.42
N ALA A 490 40.69 33.76 7.05
CA ALA A 490 39.66 33.47 8.04
C ALA A 490 39.74 34.47 9.22
N SER A 491 38.57 34.92 9.71
CA SER A 491 38.46 35.84 10.85
C SER A 491 37.69 35.18 12.00
N PRO A 492 38.28 35.04 13.20
CA PRO A 492 39.64 35.45 13.55
C PRO A 492 40.71 34.50 13.00
N ALA A 493 41.86 35.06 12.60
CA ALA A 493 43.07 34.29 12.32
C ALA A 493 43.78 33.97 13.63
N THR A 494 44.31 32.76 13.76
CA THR A 494 45.07 32.33 14.93
C THR A 494 46.56 32.61 14.72
N VAL A 495 47.16 33.47 15.55
CA VAL A 495 48.59 33.77 15.55
C VAL A 495 49.24 33.19 16.80
N LYS A 496 50.27 32.37 16.66
CA LYS A 496 51.06 31.84 17.78
C LYS A 496 52.44 32.47 17.78
N VAL A 497 52.88 33.05 18.88
CA VAL A 497 54.20 33.70 19.05
C VAL A 497 54.97 32.99 20.15
N THR A 498 56.18 32.54 19.86
CA THR A 498 57.14 31.96 20.81
C THR A 498 58.33 32.89 20.90
N ALA A 499 58.60 33.39 22.09
CA ALA A 499 59.71 34.29 22.34
C ALA A 499 60.23 34.12 23.78
N THR A 500 61.38 34.72 24.02
CA THR A 500 61.96 34.95 25.34
C THR A 500 62.20 36.44 25.53
N HIS A 501 61.75 37.01 26.65
CA HIS A 501 62.02 38.40 27.05
C HIS A 501 61.88 38.55 28.56
N THR A 502 62.70 39.39 29.18
CA THR A 502 62.71 39.59 30.64
C THR A 502 61.58 40.48 31.15
N CYS A 503 61.08 41.42 30.34
CA CYS A 503 59.88 42.22 30.62
C CYS A 503 58.86 42.15 29.47
N TYR A 504 57.72 41.49 29.67
CA TYR A 504 56.63 41.40 28.69
C TYR A 504 55.93 42.74 28.50
N GLU A 505 55.81 43.52 29.57
CA GLU A 505 55.14 44.81 29.62
C GLU A 505 55.82 45.84 28.72
N ASP A 506 57.10 45.66 28.38
CA ASP A 506 57.80 46.52 27.42
C ASP A 506 57.50 46.17 25.95
N LEU A 507 56.93 44.99 25.70
CA LEU A 507 56.72 44.51 24.34
C LEU A 507 55.43 45.04 23.72
N THR A 508 55.57 45.69 22.56
CA THR A 508 54.46 45.92 21.62
C THR A 508 54.56 44.93 20.46
N ILE A 509 53.60 44.01 20.38
CA ILE A 509 53.53 42.99 19.32
C ILE A 509 52.44 43.34 18.33
N THR A 510 52.81 43.50 17.06
CA THR A 510 51.89 43.83 15.97
C THR A 510 52.05 42.88 14.79
N LEU A 511 50.92 42.51 14.19
CA LEU A 511 50.85 41.80 12.92
C LEU A 511 50.51 42.82 11.82
N VAL A 512 51.22 42.76 10.70
CA VAL A 512 50.95 43.55 9.50
C VAL A 512 50.54 42.61 8.37
N SER A 513 49.38 42.86 7.77
CA SER A 513 48.86 42.06 6.64
C SER A 513 49.56 42.38 5.32
N PRO A 514 49.38 41.55 4.28
CA PRO A 514 49.93 41.81 2.95
C PRO A 514 49.48 43.14 2.33
N ASN A 515 48.33 43.66 2.76
CA ASN A 515 47.81 44.97 2.32
C ASN A 515 48.38 46.14 3.15
N GLY A 516 49.26 45.88 4.11
CA GLY A 516 49.86 46.88 5.00
C GLY A 516 49.00 47.28 6.20
N ARG A 517 47.90 46.56 6.47
CA ARG A 517 47.04 46.84 7.62
C ARG A 517 47.64 46.30 8.91
N TRP A 518 47.53 47.06 9.99
CA TRP A 518 48.12 46.75 11.29
C TRP A 518 47.09 46.18 12.26
N TYR A 519 47.51 45.15 13.00
CA TYR A 519 46.74 44.50 14.05
C TYR A 519 47.60 44.40 15.31
N THR A 520 47.16 45.01 16.40
CA THR A 520 47.87 44.95 17.69
C THR A 520 47.49 43.69 18.44
N LEU A 521 48.46 42.83 18.73
CA LEU A 521 48.30 41.60 19.52
C LEU A 521 48.59 41.88 21.00
N VAL A 522 49.62 42.70 21.25
CA VAL A 522 50.03 43.14 22.59
C VAL A 522 50.29 44.64 22.54
N ARG A 523 49.75 45.38 23.52
CA ARG A 523 50.09 46.78 23.77
C ARG A 523 51.11 46.80 24.90
N GLY A 524 52.29 47.34 24.65
CA GLY A 524 53.26 47.62 25.71
C GLY A 524 52.72 48.67 26.67
N GLY A 525 53.20 48.63 27.91
CA GLY A 525 52.85 49.50 29.02
C GLY A 525 52.36 48.71 30.23
N GLY A 526 52.92 49.04 31.40
CA GLY A 526 52.50 48.48 32.68
C GLY A 526 53.67 48.18 33.61
N PHE A 527 53.34 47.91 34.87
CA PHE A 527 54.23 47.35 35.88
C PHE A 527 53.41 46.37 36.74
N PRO A 528 54.02 45.35 37.36
CA PRO A 528 55.45 45.00 37.33
C PRO A 528 55.87 44.23 36.06
N CYS A 529 57.17 44.19 35.76
CA CYS A 529 57.72 43.39 34.67
C CYS A 529 57.55 41.88 34.93
N THR A 530 57.01 41.17 33.95
CA THR A 530 56.85 39.71 33.94
C THR A 530 57.61 39.10 32.77
N PRO A 531 58.30 37.96 32.94
CA PRO A 531 58.99 37.32 31.82
C PRO A 531 58.02 36.84 30.74
N PHE A 532 58.34 37.11 29.47
CA PHE A 532 57.75 36.40 28.34
C PHE A 532 58.59 35.15 28.08
N GLY A 533 58.09 33.98 28.47
CA GLY A 533 58.74 32.70 28.19
C GLY A 533 57.78 31.72 27.55
N GLY A 534 58.12 31.22 26.35
CA GLY A 534 57.37 30.19 25.65
C GLY A 534 56.34 30.76 24.65
N SER A 535 55.32 29.97 24.33
CA SER A 535 54.35 30.32 23.28
C SER A 535 53.07 30.96 23.83
N ARG A 536 52.57 32.00 23.15
CA ARG A 536 51.24 32.59 23.36
C ARG A 536 50.45 32.60 22.06
N THR A 537 49.12 32.45 22.14
CA THR A 537 48.21 32.40 20.99
C THR A 537 47.23 33.57 21.03
N TYR A 538 47.05 34.24 19.88
CA TYR A 538 46.22 35.42 19.70
C TYR A 538 45.18 35.16 18.61
N GLN A 539 43.94 35.61 18.85
CA GLN A 539 42.87 35.61 17.86
C GLN A 539 42.78 37.00 17.24
N VAL A 540 43.07 37.11 15.95
CA VAL A 540 43.23 38.39 15.26
C VAL A 540 42.09 38.56 14.25
N PRO A 541 41.25 39.61 14.35
CA PRO A 541 40.12 39.82 13.43
C PRO A 541 40.60 40.37 12.08
N VAL A 542 41.29 39.54 11.31
CA VAL A 542 41.82 39.89 9.99
C VAL A 542 40.70 39.96 8.96
N ASN A 543 40.78 40.88 8.01
CA ASN A 543 39.80 40.99 6.93
C ASN A 543 40.48 41.24 5.58
N ASP A 544 41.73 40.79 5.47
CA ASP A 544 42.60 40.97 4.32
C ASP A 544 42.72 39.68 3.50
N LYS A 545 43.41 39.77 2.36
CA LYS A 545 43.75 38.61 1.53
C LYS A 545 44.66 37.65 2.32
N ALA A 546 44.41 36.36 2.22
CA ALA A 546 45.21 35.34 2.88
C ALA A 546 46.61 35.21 2.24
N ALA A 547 46.70 35.43 0.91
CA ALA A 547 47.94 35.34 0.13
C ALA A 547 48.86 36.56 0.37
N GLY A 548 50.16 36.30 0.47
CA GLY A 548 51.20 37.34 0.48
C GLY A 548 52.04 37.36 1.76
N THR A 549 52.79 38.45 1.95
CA THR A 549 53.75 38.58 3.04
C THR A 549 53.08 39.13 4.29
N TRP A 550 52.99 38.30 5.33
CA TRP A 550 52.60 38.70 6.68
C TRP A 550 53.85 39.05 7.49
N THR A 551 53.79 40.13 8.27
CA THR A 551 54.94 40.58 9.07
C THR A 551 54.57 40.65 10.55
N LEU A 552 55.29 39.93 11.40
CA LEU A 552 55.24 40.11 12.84
C LEU A 552 56.32 41.10 13.25
N ARG A 553 55.93 42.11 14.01
CA ARG A 553 56.84 43.11 14.60
C ARG A 553 56.74 43.02 16.11
N VAL A 554 57.88 42.86 16.76
CA VAL A 554 58.03 42.86 18.22
C VAL A 554 58.92 44.03 18.58
N ALA A 555 58.32 45.09 19.13
CA ALA A 555 59.03 46.29 19.55
C ALA A 555 59.25 46.24 21.06
N ASP A 556 60.50 46.43 21.48
CA ASP A 556 60.85 46.70 22.87
C ASP A 556 60.79 48.22 23.11
N ASN A 557 60.04 48.64 24.13
CA ASN A 557 59.78 50.05 24.44
C ASN A 557 60.33 50.47 25.81
N GLY A 558 61.01 49.57 26.52
CA GLY A 558 61.60 49.83 27.83
C GLY A 558 63.12 49.57 27.84
N PRO A 559 63.87 50.28 28.69
CA PRO A 559 65.31 50.14 28.77
C PRO A 559 65.74 48.90 29.55
N GLY A 560 66.87 48.30 29.14
CA GLY A 560 67.63 47.35 29.97
C GLY A 560 67.18 45.89 29.90
N ASP A 561 66.17 45.57 29.10
CA ASP A 561 65.73 44.22 28.81
C ASP A 561 66.08 43.83 27.37
N THR A 562 66.32 42.54 27.13
CA THR A 562 66.56 42.02 25.78
C THR A 562 65.98 40.61 25.67
N GLY A 563 65.76 40.15 24.45
CA GLY A 563 65.20 38.83 24.21
C GLY A 563 65.33 38.36 22.78
N VAL A 564 64.60 37.30 22.45
CA VAL A 564 64.58 36.67 21.13
C VAL A 564 63.15 36.30 20.77
N LEU A 565 62.73 36.67 19.56
CA LEU A 565 61.58 36.04 18.90
C LEU A 565 62.08 34.75 18.23
N ASP A 566 61.73 33.59 18.80
CA ASP A 566 62.22 32.28 18.32
C ASP A 566 61.38 31.81 17.11
N THR A 567 60.06 31.74 17.29
CA THR A 567 59.15 31.24 16.25
C THR A 567 57.82 31.96 16.30
N TRP A 568 57.16 32.07 15.15
CA TRP A 568 55.73 32.42 15.13
C TRP A 568 55.02 31.74 13.97
N SER A 569 53.70 31.58 14.11
CA SER A 569 52.84 31.05 13.06
C SER A 569 51.53 31.82 12.95
N ILE A 570 50.91 31.73 11.78
CA ILE A 570 49.56 32.23 11.51
C ILE A 570 48.76 31.16 10.78
N THR A 571 47.51 30.96 11.20
CA THR A 571 46.54 30.08 10.53
C THR A 571 45.52 30.93 9.79
N LEU A 572 45.48 30.79 8.47
CA LEU A 572 44.76 31.64 7.52
C LEU A 572 43.66 30.92 6.76
#